data_AF-A0A2C7AA45-F1
#
_entry.id   AF-A0A2C7AA45-F1
#
_cell.length_a   1.000
_cell.length_b   1.000
_cell.length_c   1.000
_cell.angle_alpha   90.00
_cell.angle_beta   90.00
_cell.angle_gamma   90.00
#
_symmetry.space_group_name_H-M   'P 1'
#
loop_
_entity.id
_entity.type
_entity.pdbx_description
1 polymer ?
#
loop_
_entity_poly.entity_id
_entity_poly.type
_entity_poly.pdbx_seq_one_letter_code
_entity_poly.pdbx_strand_id
1 'polypeptide(L)'
;MDALVSPLGMVSDCSPSEAQSVDIRGEAKDHFVERDGVRFAGTHLIVDLWGATNLDDPAHIDSVLREAAIETGATILHGHFHHFAPDGVSGVLVLAESHISIHTWPERAYAALDIFVCGICNPYKAVPILKKGFGPERVQLAEHKRGLIG
;
A
#
# COMPACT_ATOMS: atom_id res chain seq x y z
N MET A 1 30.88 -11.21 -20.37
CA MET A 1 29.66 -11.45 -19.57
C MET A 1 28.91 -10.14 -19.54
N ASP A 2 28.12 -9.88 -20.58
CA ASP A 2 27.30 -8.68 -20.67
C ASP A 2 25.92 -9.00 -20.08
N ALA A 3 25.53 -8.21 -19.08
CA ALA A 3 24.23 -8.28 -18.45
C ALA A 3 23.17 -7.76 -19.43
N LEU A 4 22.26 -8.65 -19.83
CA LEU A 4 21.03 -8.29 -20.52
C LEU A 4 20.09 -7.59 -19.53
N VAL A 5 20.13 -6.25 -19.50
CA VAL A 5 19.04 -5.45 -18.95
C VAL A 5 17.94 -5.42 -20.01
N SER A 6 16.97 -6.31 -19.90
CA SER A 6 15.71 -6.16 -20.62
C SER A 6 14.98 -4.93 -20.06
N PRO A 7 14.40 -4.05 -20.89
CA PRO A 7 13.55 -2.99 -20.39
C PRO A 7 12.32 -3.66 -19.79
N LEU A 8 12.14 -3.57 -18.47
CA LEU A 8 10.86 -3.84 -17.83
C LEU A 8 9.88 -2.78 -18.36
N GLY A 9 9.19 -3.13 -19.44
CA GLY A 9 8.08 -2.36 -19.97
C GLY A 9 6.95 -2.35 -18.96
N MET A 10 6.98 -1.41 -18.03
CA MET A 10 5.84 -1.04 -17.20
C MET A 10 5.42 0.39 -17.56
N VAL A 11 4.94 0.55 -18.78
CA VAL A 11 3.99 1.61 -19.08
C VAL A 11 2.77 0.85 -19.57
N SER A 12 1.80 0.67 -18.68
CA SER A 12 0.52 0.10 -19.08
C SER A 12 -0.15 1.14 -19.98
N ASP A 13 -0.49 0.76 -21.22
CA ASP A 13 -1.31 1.56 -22.14
C ASP A 13 -2.78 1.63 -21.65
N CYS A 14 -2.98 1.84 -20.34
CA CYS A 14 -4.29 2.07 -19.77
C CYS A 14 -4.62 3.56 -19.94
N SER A 15 -5.74 3.81 -20.63
CA SER A 15 -6.45 5.09 -20.55
C SER A 15 -6.55 5.54 -19.09
N PRO A 16 -6.45 6.85 -18.78
CA PRO A 16 -6.57 7.33 -17.41
C PRO A 16 -7.80 6.73 -16.76
N SER A 17 -7.65 6.06 -15.62
CA SER A 17 -8.80 5.57 -14.87
C SER A 17 -9.72 6.75 -14.57
N GLU A 18 -11.04 6.57 -14.72
CA GLU A 18 -12.09 7.59 -14.52
C GLU A 18 -12.17 8.17 -13.09
N ALA A 19 -11.15 7.95 -12.24
CA ALA A 19 -11.02 8.54 -10.92
C ALA A 19 -10.79 10.07 -10.94
N GLN A 20 -10.79 10.73 -12.10
CA GLN A 20 -10.73 12.19 -12.19
C GLN A 20 -12.11 12.80 -11.89
N SER A 21 -12.38 13.03 -10.61
CA SER A 21 -13.57 13.78 -10.19
C SER A 21 -13.29 15.30 -10.23
N VAL A 22 -13.59 15.91 -11.37
CA VAL A 22 -13.56 17.37 -11.57
C VAL A 22 -14.67 18.03 -10.73
N ASP A 23 -14.35 19.06 -9.94
CA ASP A 23 -15.38 19.89 -9.28
C ASP A 23 -16.13 20.75 -10.31
N ILE A 24 -17.35 21.21 -9.98
CA ILE A 24 -18.26 22.04 -10.78
C ILE A 24 -17.57 23.31 -11.35
N ARG A 25 -16.41 23.70 -10.81
CA ARG A 25 -15.60 24.86 -11.20
C ARG A 25 -14.41 24.57 -12.13
N GLY A 26 -14.15 23.31 -12.47
CA GLY A 26 -13.02 22.95 -13.34
C GLY A 26 -11.63 23.05 -12.70
N GLU A 27 -11.56 23.18 -11.37
CA GLU A 27 -10.30 23.16 -10.63
C GLU A 27 -9.93 21.71 -10.29
N ALA A 28 -8.64 21.35 -10.47
CA ALA A 28 -8.11 20.09 -9.98
C ALA A 28 -8.32 20.03 -8.47
N LYS A 29 -8.97 18.98 -7.96
CA LYS A 29 -9.11 18.80 -6.50
C LYS A 29 -7.71 18.78 -5.91
N ASP A 30 -7.43 19.72 -5.01
CA ASP A 30 -6.19 19.70 -4.26
C ASP A 30 -6.35 18.63 -3.17
N HIS A 31 -5.73 17.47 -3.37
CA HIS A 31 -5.86 16.29 -2.50
C HIS A 31 -5.11 16.42 -1.17
N PHE A 32 -4.50 17.57 -0.90
CA PHE A 32 -3.82 17.85 0.36
C PHE A 32 -4.81 17.99 1.50
N VAL A 33 -4.45 17.40 2.64
CA VAL A 33 -5.20 17.52 3.89
C VAL A 33 -4.44 18.35 4.91
N GLU A 34 -5.19 19.03 5.76
CA GLU A 34 -4.66 19.74 6.92
C GLU A 34 -5.04 18.99 8.19
N ARG A 35 -4.05 18.60 8.99
CA ARG A 35 -4.24 18.03 10.33
C ARG A 35 -3.22 18.64 11.28
N ASP A 36 -3.67 19.06 12.46
CA ASP A 36 -2.84 19.70 13.50
C ASP A 36 -2.02 20.90 12.98
N GLY A 37 -2.60 21.68 12.05
CA GLY A 37 -1.95 22.85 11.45
C GLY A 37 -0.87 22.53 10.41
N VAL A 38 -0.78 21.27 9.98
CA VAL A 38 0.18 20.82 8.97
C VAL A 38 -0.56 20.34 7.73
N ARG A 39 -0.20 20.90 6.57
CA ARG A 39 -0.78 20.52 5.27
C ARG A 39 0.12 19.51 4.55
N PHE A 40 -0.44 18.38 4.13
CA PHE A 40 0.30 17.32 3.46
C PHE A 40 -0.56 16.53 2.47
N ALA A 41 0.07 15.88 1.48
CA ALA A 41 -0.62 15.10 0.44
C ALA A 41 -1.19 13.77 0.97
N GLY A 42 -0.45 13.09 1.86
CA GLY A 42 -0.91 11.84 2.45
C GLY A 42 -0.07 11.36 3.63
N THR A 43 -0.57 10.31 4.28
CA THR A 43 0.11 9.66 5.41
C THR A 43 0.63 8.30 4.96
N HIS A 44 1.91 8.04 5.20
CA HIS A 44 2.59 6.81 4.85
C HIS A 44 3.03 6.07 6.11
N LEU A 45 2.47 4.89 6.37
CA LEU A 45 2.92 4.02 7.44
C LEU A 45 3.93 3.02 6.90
N ILE A 46 5.07 2.91 7.58
CA ILE A 46 6.04 1.83 7.39
C ILE A 46 5.81 0.86 8.54
N VAL A 47 5.44 -0.38 8.21
CA VAL A 47 4.98 -1.38 9.18
C VAL A 47 5.82 -2.64 9.06
N ASP A 48 6.45 -3.02 10.17
CA ASP A 48 7.11 -4.31 10.33
C ASP A 48 6.24 -5.25 11.17
N LEU A 49 5.93 -6.42 10.63
CA LEU A 49 5.26 -7.50 11.34
C LEU A 49 6.29 -8.57 11.70
N TRP A 50 6.44 -8.86 12.99
CA TRP A 50 7.33 -9.91 13.51
C TRP A 50 6.52 -11.02 14.19
N GLY A 51 6.95 -12.27 13.99
CA GLY A 51 6.21 -13.44 14.48
C GLY A 51 4.89 -13.62 13.72
N ALA A 52 4.86 -13.23 12.44
CA ALA A 52 3.69 -13.32 11.58
C ALA A 52 3.58 -14.68 10.88
N THR A 53 2.35 -15.05 10.51
CA THR A 53 1.96 -16.30 9.86
C THR A 53 1.17 -16.03 8.58
N ASN A 54 0.94 -17.07 7.76
CA ASN A 54 0.24 -16.96 6.46
C ASN A 54 0.93 -15.99 5.49
N LEU A 55 2.24 -16.17 5.34
CA LEU A 55 3.14 -15.26 4.62
C LEU A 55 3.56 -15.80 3.23
N ASP A 56 3.07 -16.96 2.84
CA ASP A 56 3.45 -17.72 1.65
C ASP A 56 2.27 -17.97 0.68
N ASP A 57 1.04 -17.60 1.05
CA ASP A 57 -0.12 -17.69 0.17
C ASP A 57 -0.47 -16.32 -0.45
N PRO A 58 -0.19 -16.09 -1.75
CA PRO A 58 -0.52 -14.83 -2.42
C PRO A 58 -2.02 -14.50 -2.40
N ALA A 59 -2.91 -15.49 -2.41
CA ALA A 59 -4.35 -15.27 -2.42
C ALA A 59 -4.84 -14.77 -1.07
N HIS A 60 -4.34 -15.36 0.02
CA HIS A 60 -4.58 -14.87 1.38
C HIS A 60 -4.04 -13.45 1.55
N ILE A 61 -2.79 -13.21 1.12
CA ILE A 61 -2.16 -11.89 1.22
C ILE A 61 -2.95 -10.84 0.43
N ASP A 62 -3.35 -11.12 -0.82
CA ASP A 62 -4.18 -10.21 -1.62
C ASP A 62 -5.49 -9.88 -0.90
N SER A 63 -6.19 -10.90 -0.39
CA SER A 63 -7.43 -10.72 0.36
C SER A 63 -7.25 -9.80 1.58
N VAL A 64 -6.22 -10.04 2.40
CA VAL A 64 -5.93 -9.24 3.60
C VAL A 64 -5.58 -7.80 3.23
N LEU A 65 -4.75 -7.58 2.20
CA LEU A 65 -4.40 -6.22 1.77
C LEU A 65 -5.58 -5.46 1.19
N ARG A 66 -6.49 -6.13 0.47
CA ARG A 66 -7.71 -5.50 -0.06
C ARG A 66 -8.68 -5.12 1.05
N GLU A 67 -8.90 -5.99 2.03
CA GLU A 67 -9.68 -5.67 3.24
C GLU A 67 -9.06 -4.47 3.96
N ALA A 68 -7.73 -4.46 4.14
CA ALA A 68 -7.02 -3.37 4.76
C ALA A 68 -7.18 -2.04 4.00
N ALA A 69 -7.03 -2.07 2.67
CA ALA A 69 -7.19 -0.89 1.80
C ALA A 69 -8.61 -0.29 1.90
N ILE A 70 -9.64 -1.14 1.84
CA ILE A 70 -11.04 -0.72 1.94
C ILE A 70 -11.30 -0.03 3.29
N GLU A 71 -10.79 -0.60 4.39
CA GLU A 71 -10.95 -0.02 5.74
C GLU A 71 -10.28 1.36 5.91
N THR A 72 -9.23 1.66 5.12
CA THR A 72 -8.64 3.01 5.11
C THR A 72 -9.52 4.06 4.42
N GLY A 73 -10.51 3.63 3.63
CA GLY A 73 -11.30 4.47 2.73
C GLY A 73 -10.67 4.67 1.35
N ALA A 74 -9.61 3.94 1.00
CA ALA A 74 -8.92 4.08 -0.28
C ALA A 74 -9.62 3.32 -1.41
N THR A 75 -9.53 3.86 -2.62
CA THR A 75 -10.00 3.21 -3.85
C THR A 75 -8.88 2.35 -4.44
N ILE A 76 -9.15 1.05 -4.57
CA ILE A 76 -8.22 0.09 -5.20
C ILE A 76 -8.39 0.16 -6.73
N LEU A 77 -7.28 0.31 -7.46
CA LEU A 77 -7.28 0.23 -8.92
C LEU A 77 -6.95 -1.18 -9.41
N HIS A 78 -5.82 -1.73 -8.96
CA HIS A 78 -5.36 -3.07 -9.32
C HIS A 78 -4.38 -3.62 -8.28
N GLY A 79 -4.12 -4.93 -8.34
CA GLY A 79 -3.19 -5.62 -7.45
C GLY A 79 -2.29 -6.56 -8.23
N HIS A 80 -1.01 -6.63 -7.86
CA HIS A 80 -0.02 -7.52 -8.43
C HIS A 80 0.73 -8.24 -7.33
N PHE A 81 0.79 -9.57 -7.40
CA PHE A 81 1.43 -10.42 -6.41
C PHE A 81 2.32 -11.44 -7.10
N HIS A 82 3.53 -11.59 -6.59
CA HIS A 82 4.51 -12.55 -7.07
C HIS A 82 4.91 -13.47 -5.93
N HIS A 83 4.72 -14.77 -6.13
CA HIS A 83 5.19 -15.81 -5.23
C HIS A 83 6.59 -16.26 -5.66
N PHE A 84 7.53 -16.25 -4.73
CA PHE A 84 8.89 -16.75 -4.94
C PHE A 84 8.99 -18.22 -4.56
N ALA A 85 9.94 -18.93 -5.16
CA ALA A 85 10.31 -20.28 -4.74
C ALA A 85 11.53 -20.22 -3.81
N PRO A 86 11.57 -20.99 -2.70
CA PRO A 86 10.56 -21.97 -2.29
C PRO A 86 9.31 -21.37 -1.64
N ASP A 87 9.40 -20.14 -1.14
CA ASP A 87 8.39 -19.47 -0.32
C ASP A 87 8.61 -17.94 -0.33
N GLY A 88 7.59 -17.19 0.09
CA GLY A 88 7.61 -15.72 0.20
C GLY A 88 6.91 -15.01 -0.95
N VAL A 89 6.39 -13.81 -0.67
CA VAL A 89 5.53 -13.05 -1.58
C VAL A 89 5.97 -11.58 -1.59
N SER A 90 6.03 -11.01 -2.80
CA SER A 90 5.99 -9.56 -3.00
C SER A 90 4.67 -9.17 -3.61
N GLY A 91 4.00 -8.19 -3.02
CA GLY A 91 2.67 -7.74 -3.43
C GLY A 91 2.56 -6.22 -3.42
N VAL A 92 1.79 -5.68 -4.35
CA VAL A 92 1.39 -4.27 -4.35
C VAL A 92 -0.06 -4.12 -4.78
N LEU A 93 -0.82 -3.34 -4.01
CA LEU A 93 -2.08 -2.76 -4.42
C LEU A 93 -1.82 -1.32 -4.85
N VAL A 94 -2.14 -1.03 -6.11
CA VAL A 94 -2.14 0.34 -6.63
C VAL A 94 -3.50 0.95 -6.28
N LEU A 95 -3.45 2.07 -5.57
CA LEU A 95 -4.62 2.84 -5.17
C LEU A 95 -4.75 4.07 -6.07
N ALA A 96 -5.89 4.76 -6.05
CA ALA A 96 -6.15 5.90 -6.94
C ALA A 96 -5.02 6.95 -6.98
N GLU A 97 -4.32 7.17 -5.87
CA GLU A 97 -3.22 8.17 -5.76
C GLU A 97 -2.05 7.71 -4.87
N SER A 98 -1.97 6.41 -4.57
CA SER A 98 -1.04 5.88 -3.56
C SER A 98 -0.90 4.35 -3.68
N HIS A 99 -0.43 3.66 -2.65
CA HIS A 99 -0.23 2.21 -2.69
C HIS A 99 -0.24 1.55 -1.31
N ILE A 100 -0.50 0.26 -1.30
CA ILE A 100 -0.12 -0.65 -0.21
C ILE A 100 0.81 -1.71 -0.79
N SER A 101 2.01 -1.89 -0.24
CA SER A 101 2.92 -2.97 -0.61
C SER A 101 3.25 -3.88 0.56
N ILE A 102 3.63 -5.12 0.23
CA ILE A 102 4.10 -6.13 1.18
C ILE A 102 5.27 -6.91 0.58
N HIS A 103 6.25 -7.20 1.41
CA HIS A 103 7.31 -8.17 1.15
C HIS A 103 7.39 -9.13 2.34
N THR A 104 7.35 -10.43 2.09
CA THR A 104 7.35 -11.43 3.14
C THR A 104 8.60 -12.31 3.13
N TRP A 105 9.01 -12.71 4.33
CA TRP A 105 10.07 -13.68 4.62
C TRP A 105 9.51 -14.72 5.61
N PRO A 106 8.77 -15.74 5.12
CA PRO A 106 8.16 -16.77 5.96
C PRO A 106 9.16 -17.48 6.87
N GLU A 107 10.39 -17.70 6.40
CA GLU A 107 11.48 -18.33 7.13
C GLU A 107 11.96 -17.52 8.35
N ARG A 108 11.55 -16.24 8.43
CA ARG A 108 11.81 -15.34 9.56
C ARG A 108 10.55 -14.91 10.30
N ALA A 109 9.38 -15.44 9.92
CA ALA A 109 8.07 -14.99 10.39
C ALA A 109 7.94 -13.46 10.29
N TYR A 110 8.42 -12.87 9.19
CA TYR A 110 8.55 -11.43 9.00
C TYR A 110 7.85 -10.95 7.74
N ALA A 111 7.17 -9.81 7.84
CA ALA A 111 6.66 -9.07 6.70
C ALA A 111 6.93 -7.58 6.86
N ALA A 112 7.42 -6.96 5.78
CA ALA A 112 7.55 -5.52 5.64
C ALA A 112 6.37 -5.00 4.82
N LEU A 113 5.70 -3.96 5.31
CA LEU A 113 4.58 -3.32 4.61
C LEU A 113 4.73 -1.81 4.54
N ASP A 114 4.28 -1.26 3.43
CA ASP A 114 4.11 0.17 3.20
C ASP A 114 2.61 0.43 3.02
N ILE A 115 2.04 1.35 3.81
CA ILE A 115 0.63 1.75 3.72
C ILE A 115 0.59 3.24 3.47
N PHE A 116 0.63 3.62 2.21
CA PHE A 116 0.51 5.01 1.80
C PHE A 116 -0.90 5.29 1.34
N VAL A 117 -1.57 6.25 1.97
CA VAL A 117 -2.89 6.72 1.53
C VAL A 117 -2.95 8.25 1.55
N CYS A 118 -3.68 8.80 0.59
CA CYS A 118 -3.82 10.25 0.38
C CYS A 118 -5.19 10.77 0.86
N GLY A 119 -5.30 12.09 0.97
CA GLY A 119 -6.58 12.74 1.26
C GLY A 119 -7.13 12.42 2.65
N ILE A 120 -8.46 12.27 2.73
CA ILE A 120 -9.20 12.01 3.98
C ILE A 120 -9.02 10.59 4.52
N CYS A 121 -8.32 9.71 3.79
CA CYS A 121 -8.11 8.32 4.19
C CYS A 121 -7.37 8.23 5.54
N ASN A 122 -7.61 7.13 6.26
CA ASN A 122 -6.97 6.84 7.53
C ASN A 122 -6.16 5.54 7.46
N PRO A 123 -4.82 5.60 7.31
CA PRO A 123 -4.02 4.39 7.13
C PRO A 123 -3.98 3.52 8.39
N TYR A 124 -4.21 4.08 9.59
CA TYR A 124 -4.22 3.31 10.84
C TYR A 124 -5.34 2.26 10.89
N LYS A 125 -6.39 2.42 10.08
CA LYS A 125 -7.47 1.43 9.96
C LYS A 125 -7.04 0.12 9.31
N ALA A 126 -5.93 0.12 8.56
CA ALA A 126 -5.35 -1.10 8.03
C ALA A 126 -4.73 -1.99 9.13
N VAL A 127 -4.17 -1.40 10.20
CA VAL A 127 -3.38 -2.13 11.21
C VAL A 127 -4.17 -3.25 11.91
N PRO A 128 -5.43 -3.07 12.36
CA PRO A 128 -6.23 -4.17 12.90
C PRO A 128 -6.46 -5.31 11.91
N ILE A 129 -6.62 -5.01 10.62
CA ILE A 129 -6.82 -6.01 9.57
C ILE A 129 -5.54 -6.82 9.36
N LEU A 130 -4.39 -6.16 9.28
CA LEU A 130 -3.09 -6.82 9.20
C LEU A 130 -2.84 -7.72 10.40
N LYS A 131 -3.18 -7.26 11.61
CA LYS A 131 -3.07 -8.08 12.83
C LYS A 131 -3.94 -9.32 12.77
N LYS A 132 -5.18 -9.19 12.29
CA LYS A 132 -6.12 -10.31 12.12
C LYS A 132 -5.65 -11.30 11.06
N GLY A 133 -5.14 -10.81 9.92
CA GLY A 133 -4.76 -11.63 8.77
C GLY A 133 -3.44 -12.39 8.97
N PHE A 134 -2.48 -11.79 9.67
CA PHE A 134 -1.13 -12.35 9.81
C PHE A 134 -0.78 -12.79 11.24
N GLY A 135 -1.60 -12.45 12.24
CA GLY A 135 -1.38 -12.85 13.64
C GLY A 135 0.02 -12.54 14.20
N PRO A 136 0.61 -11.35 13.95
CA PRO A 136 1.97 -11.05 14.38
C PRO A 136 2.06 -10.94 15.91
N GLU A 137 3.16 -11.46 16.47
CA GLU A 137 3.50 -11.26 17.88
C GLU A 137 3.84 -9.79 18.18
N ARG A 138 4.47 -9.11 17.23
CA ARG A 138 4.91 -7.72 17.40
C ARG A 138 4.73 -6.92 16.10
N VAL A 139 4.21 -5.70 16.25
CA VAL A 139 4.05 -4.73 15.17
C VAL A 139 4.92 -3.52 15.49
N GLN A 140 5.82 -3.15 14.59
CA GLN A 140 6.53 -1.87 14.64
C GLN A 140 5.96 -0.98 13.54
N LEU A 141 5.76 0.30 13.85
CA LEU A 141 5.11 1.24 12.96
C LEU A 141 5.83 2.59 13.04
N ALA A 142 6.20 3.12 11.89
CA ALA A 142 6.64 4.50 11.71
C ALA A 142 5.68 5.23 10.78
N GLU A 143 5.40 6.50 11.08
CA GLU A 143 4.56 7.35 10.23
C GLU A 143 5.43 8.42 9.54
N HIS A 144 5.16 8.64 8.25
CA HIS A 144 5.68 9.78 7.50
C HIS A 144 4.54 10.56 6.84
N LYS A 145 4.49 11.88 7.05
CA LYS A 145 3.68 12.77 6.22
C LYS A 145 4.39 13.00 4.89
N ARG A 146 3.69 12.81 3.78
CA ARG A 146 4.22 12.94 2.42
C ARG A 146 3.74 14.25 1.80
N GLY A 147 4.64 14.96 1.12
CA GLY A 147 4.33 16.24 0.49
C GLY A 147 3.93 17.31 1.51
N LEU A 148 4.78 17.59 2.50
CA LEU A 148 4.53 18.65 3.48
C LEU A 148 4.61 20.02 2.79
N ILE A 149 3.60 20.87 3.01
CA ILE A 149 3.61 22.28 2.65
C ILE A 149 3.54 23.07 3.96
N GLY A 150 4.56 23.91 4.17
CA GLY A 150 4.66 24.85 5.29
C GLY A 150 4.44 26.29 4.85
#